data_AF-A0A6P1I3F6-F1
#
_entry.id   AF-A0A6P1I3F6-F1
#
_cell.length_a   1.000
_cell.length_b   1.000
_cell.length_c   1.000
_cell.angle_alpha   90.00
_cell.angle_beta   90.00
_cell.angle_gamma   90.00
#
_symmetry.space_group_name_H-M   'P 1'
#
loop_
_entity.id
_entity.type
_entity.pdbx_description
1 polymer ?
#
loop_
_entity_poly.entity_id
_entity_poly.type
_entity_poly.pdbx_seq_one_letter_code
_entity_poly.pdbx_strand_id
1 'polypeptide(L)'
;MVGVTVEVLREHGDTSVGEELIDDFMALLASFSGRFYRLRSRLNQRRLLGRCGSTVCGGGNPMETVDTQKRQRKEVVRADRVLYQVRRVVGWLGIRVHYIAAAMRGNDIATPLDIKTAKGGIGGTELVPDWFAELLAEEAARTARRAAGKEAQPLTDAQAEKLRTGLVCQLLDAGKLRLPDDEMVTVDDVVFRASKDLVKGAAAEELCAGELSELRVVGGNPHDDRTWWVHAGPCGGTGGSCCPKNEVPRASLTLVLGGAR
;
A
#
# COMPACT_ATOMS: atom_id res chain seq x y z
N MET A 1 -28.26 42.98 -20.04
CA MET A 1 -27.80 41.84 -19.22
C MET A 1 -28.56 40.62 -19.68
N VAL A 2 -27.88 39.68 -20.32
CA VAL A 2 -28.49 38.42 -20.77
C VAL A 2 -28.04 37.35 -19.76
N GLY A 3 -28.97 36.83 -18.97
CA GLY A 3 -28.71 35.77 -18.00
C GLY A 3 -28.66 34.42 -18.72
N VAL A 4 -27.58 33.68 -18.52
CA VAL A 4 -27.44 32.30 -19.01
C VAL A 4 -27.82 31.37 -17.86
N THR A 5 -28.85 30.56 -18.07
CA THR A 5 -29.27 29.50 -17.15
C THR A 5 -28.69 28.19 -17.67
N VAL A 6 -27.85 27.54 -16.88
CA VAL A 6 -27.26 26.24 -17.20
C VAL A 6 -28.06 25.16 -16.50
N GLU A 7 -28.80 24.37 -17.25
CA GLU A 7 -29.41 23.13 -16.75
C GLU A 7 -28.45 21.96 -17.00
N VAL A 8 -28.01 21.33 -15.90
CA VAL A 8 -27.17 20.13 -15.94
C VAL A 8 -28.07 18.90 -15.92
N LEU A 9 -28.25 18.29 -17.08
CA LEU A 9 -28.85 16.96 -17.21
C LEU A 9 -27.86 15.92 -16.66
N ARG A 10 -28.18 15.33 -15.49
CA ARG A 10 -27.54 14.09 -15.03
C ARG A 10 -28.37 12.92 -15.52
N GLU A 11 -27.82 12.13 -16.44
CA GLU A 11 -28.41 10.85 -16.82
C GLU A 11 -28.32 9.85 -15.65
N HIS A 12 -29.46 9.19 -15.41
CA HIS A 12 -29.65 8.15 -14.40
C HIS A 12 -28.73 6.95 -14.64
N GLY A 13 -27.88 6.69 -13.64
CA GLY A 13 -27.44 5.35 -13.28
C GLY A 13 -27.45 5.30 -11.75
N ASP A 14 -28.45 4.65 -11.17
CA ASP A 14 -28.70 4.55 -9.73
C ASP A 14 -27.65 3.68 -9.03
N THR A 15 -26.42 4.18 -8.92
CA THR A 15 -25.53 3.81 -7.82
C THR A 15 -25.54 4.99 -6.88
N SER A 16 -26.11 4.79 -5.70
CA SER A 16 -26.12 5.82 -4.69
C SER A 16 -24.68 6.22 -4.38
N VAL A 17 -24.41 7.50 -4.12
CA VAL A 17 -23.07 7.99 -3.76
C VAL A 17 -22.45 7.18 -2.60
N GLY A 18 -23.29 6.60 -1.75
CA GLY A 18 -22.88 5.67 -0.70
C GLY A 18 -22.32 4.34 -1.21
N GLU A 19 -22.88 3.76 -2.28
CA GLU A 19 -22.38 2.51 -2.88
C GLU A 19 -21.04 2.72 -3.59
N GLU A 20 -20.87 3.85 -4.31
CA GLU A 20 -19.59 4.19 -4.96
C GLU A 20 -18.48 4.39 -3.90
N LEU A 21 -18.81 5.02 -2.78
CA LEU A 21 -17.88 5.19 -1.65
C LEU A 21 -17.53 3.85 -0.97
N ILE A 22 -18.50 2.95 -0.83
CA ILE A 22 -18.29 1.61 -0.28
C ILE A 22 -17.41 0.79 -1.23
N ASP A 23 -17.63 0.86 -2.54
CA ASP A 23 -16.82 0.16 -3.53
C ASP A 23 -15.36 0.66 -3.54
N ASP A 24 -15.15 1.96 -3.48
CA ASP A 24 -13.80 2.56 -3.38
C ASP A 24 -13.10 2.18 -2.07
N PHE A 25 -13.82 2.17 -0.95
CA PHE A 25 -13.30 1.73 0.34
C PHE A 25 -12.94 0.23 0.33
N MET A 26 -13.78 -0.60 -0.27
CA MET A 26 -13.54 -2.04 -0.43
C MET A 26 -12.39 -2.34 -1.39
N ALA A 27 -12.22 -1.54 -2.45
CA ALA A 27 -11.06 -1.62 -3.33
C ALA A 27 -9.74 -1.27 -2.60
N LEU A 28 -9.79 -0.27 -1.71
CA LEU A 28 -8.69 0.10 -0.82
C LEU A 28 -8.31 -1.05 0.11
N LEU A 29 -9.28 -1.63 0.82
CA LEU A 29 -9.07 -2.79 1.71
C LEU A 29 -8.54 -4.01 0.95
N ALA A 30 -9.06 -4.28 -0.25
CA ALA A 30 -8.56 -5.36 -1.11
C ALA A 30 -7.08 -5.15 -1.49
N SER A 31 -6.66 -3.89 -1.73
CA SER A 31 -5.28 -3.55 -2.06
C SER A 31 -4.29 -3.77 -0.90
N PHE A 32 -4.74 -3.58 0.35
CA PHE A 32 -3.96 -3.85 1.55
C PHE A 32 -3.91 -5.34 1.87
N SER A 33 -5.05 -6.04 1.77
CA SER A 33 -5.09 -7.49 2.03
C SER A 33 -4.16 -8.28 1.10
N GLY A 34 -4.07 -7.93 -0.19
CA GLY A 34 -3.16 -8.59 -1.13
C GLY A 34 -1.67 -8.49 -0.80
N ARG A 35 -1.23 -7.38 -0.17
CA ARG A 35 0.16 -7.20 0.29
C ARG A 35 0.45 -7.98 1.56
N PHE A 36 -0.51 -8.05 2.49
CA PHE A 36 -0.38 -8.88 3.70
C PHE A 36 -0.45 -10.38 3.42
N TYR A 37 -1.18 -10.80 2.38
CA TYR A 37 -1.14 -12.19 1.92
C TYR A 37 0.24 -12.59 1.39
N ARG A 38 1.01 -11.67 0.78
CA ARG A 38 2.39 -11.93 0.35
C ARG A 38 3.36 -12.11 1.52
N LEU A 39 3.09 -11.48 2.67
CA LEU A 39 3.91 -11.58 3.88
C LEU A 39 3.63 -12.83 4.72
N ARG A 40 2.55 -13.58 4.43
CA ARG A 40 2.29 -14.88 5.04
C ARG A 40 2.78 -16.01 4.14
N SER A 41 3.56 -16.94 4.72
CA SER A 41 3.98 -18.19 4.07
C SER A 41 2.82 -18.84 3.31
N ARG A 42 3.06 -19.29 2.06
CA ARG A 42 2.07 -19.99 1.20
C ARG A 42 1.34 -21.14 1.91
N LEU A 43 1.96 -21.74 2.93
CA LEU A 43 1.37 -22.80 3.74
C LEU A 43 0.20 -22.30 4.61
N ASN A 44 0.30 -21.08 5.14
CA ASN A 44 -0.74 -20.47 5.99
C ASN A 44 -1.93 -19.96 5.16
N GLN A 45 -1.69 -19.54 3.92
CA GLN A 45 -2.75 -19.20 2.96
C GLN A 45 -3.64 -20.42 2.68
N ARG A 46 -3.04 -21.60 2.47
CA ARG A 46 -3.80 -22.85 2.23
C ARG A 46 -4.61 -23.30 3.44
N ARG A 47 -4.10 -23.09 4.67
CA ARG A 47 -4.82 -23.42 5.90
C ARG A 47 -6.04 -22.53 6.16
N LEU A 48 -5.92 -21.22 5.91
CA LEU A 48 -7.03 -20.28 6.07
C LEU A 48 -8.12 -20.50 5.01
N LEU A 49 -7.74 -20.72 3.76
CA LEU A 49 -8.69 -21.03 2.67
C LEU A 49 -9.38 -22.38 2.88
N GLY A 50 -8.70 -23.36 3.47
CA GLY A 50 -9.33 -24.63 3.87
C GLY A 50 -10.32 -24.51 5.03
N ARG A 51 -10.23 -23.45 5.85
CA ARG A 51 -11.16 -23.20 6.98
C ARG A 51 -12.35 -22.30 6.61
N CYS A 52 -12.23 -21.45 5.59
CA CYS A 52 -13.35 -20.62 5.12
C CYS A 52 -14.38 -21.38 4.26
N GLY A 53 -14.10 -22.61 3.84
CA GLY A 53 -14.98 -23.39 2.97
C GLY A 53 -16.28 -23.90 3.61
N SER A 54 -16.56 -23.63 4.89
CA SER A 54 -17.69 -24.23 5.60
C SER A 54 -18.64 -23.27 6.33
N THR A 55 -18.49 -21.95 6.21
CA THR A 55 -19.31 -21.03 7.06
C THR A 55 -19.75 -19.72 6.40
N VAL A 56 -20.15 -19.73 5.12
CA VAL A 56 -20.93 -18.60 4.57
C VAL A 56 -22.04 -19.15 3.67
N CYS A 57 -23.22 -19.32 4.26
CA CYS A 57 -24.48 -19.47 3.53
C CYS A 57 -24.97 -18.06 3.16
N GLY A 58 -24.59 -17.60 1.96
CA GLY A 58 -25.10 -16.37 1.34
C GLY A 58 -25.05 -16.56 -0.16
N GLY A 59 -26.21 -16.86 -0.76
CA GLY A 59 -26.36 -17.33 -2.14
C GLY A 59 -26.11 -16.26 -3.19
N GLY A 60 -24.84 -16.07 -3.52
CA GLY A 60 -24.38 -15.45 -4.76
C GLY A 60 -22.94 -15.89 -4.94
N ASN A 61 -22.64 -16.69 -5.96
CA ASN A 61 -21.32 -17.28 -6.14
C ASN A 61 -20.36 -16.16 -6.60
N PRO A 62 -19.53 -15.56 -5.73
CA PRO A 62 -18.73 -14.39 -6.07
C PRO A 62 -17.64 -14.72 -7.11
N MET A 63 -17.44 -16.01 -7.38
CA MET A 63 -16.52 -16.49 -8.40
C MET A 63 -17.05 -16.29 -9.82
N GLU A 64 -18.37 -16.40 -10.04
CA GLU A 64 -18.96 -16.27 -11.38
C GLU A 64 -18.97 -14.81 -11.87
N THR A 65 -19.19 -13.85 -10.96
CA THR A 65 -19.15 -12.41 -11.27
C THR A 65 -17.74 -11.92 -11.61
N VAL A 66 -16.72 -12.46 -10.96
CA VAL A 66 -15.31 -12.15 -11.26
C VAL A 66 -14.89 -12.70 -12.63
N ASP A 67 -15.39 -13.88 -13.01
CA ASP A 67 -15.04 -14.49 -14.29
C ASP A 67 -15.75 -13.85 -15.49
N THR A 68 -17.00 -13.37 -15.31
CA THR A 68 -17.70 -12.58 -16.33
C THR A 68 -17.04 -11.21 -16.53
N GLN A 69 -16.67 -10.50 -15.45
CA GLN A 69 -15.92 -9.25 -15.54
C GLN A 69 -14.55 -9.45 -16.22
N LYS A 70 -13.84 -10.54 -15.91
CA LYS A 70 -12.57 -10.87 -16.58
C LYS A 70 -12.75 -11.14 -18.07
N ARG A 71 -13.84 -11.79 -18.48
CA ARG A 71 -14.15 -12.05 -19.89
C ARG A 71 -14.45 -10.74 -20.63
N GLN A 72 -15.31 -9.89 -20.08
CA GLN A 72 -15.62 -8.57 -20.63
C GLN A 72 -14.35 -7.71 -20.78
N ARG A 73 -13.49 -7.69 -19.75
CA ARG A 73 -12.22 -6.96 -19.81
C ARG A 73 -11.29 -7.48 -20.89
N LYS A 74 -11.25 -8.81 -21.12
CA LYS A 74 -10.45 -9.41 -22.20
C LYS A 74 -10.99 -9.04 -23.58
N GLU A 75 -12.29 -8.96 -23.75
CA GLU A 75 -12.91 -8.56 -25.02
C GLU A 75 -12.65 -7.09 -25.34
N VAL A 76 -12.79 -6.19 -24.36
CA VAL A 76 -12.42 -4.77 -24.51
C VAL A 76 -10.95 -4.65 -24.91
N VAL A 77 -10.05 -5.38 -24.24
CA VAL A 77 -8.61 -5.37 -24.59
C VAL A 77 -8.35 -5.92 -26.00
N ARG A 78 -9.15 -6.87 -26.47
CA ARG A 78 -9.04 -7.39 -27.84
C ARG A 78 -9.55 -6.37 -28.87
N ALA A 79 -10.69 -5.74 -28.63
CA ALA A 79 -11.24 -4.68 -29.47
C ALA A 79 -10.30 -3.47 -29.53
N ASP A 80 -9.77 -3.05 -28.38
CA ASP A 80 -8.72 -2.03 -28.29
C ASP A 80 -7.50 -2.42 -29.12
N ARG A 81 -7.12 -3.69 -29.14
CA ARG A 81 -5.98 -4.16 -29.95
C ARG A 81 -6.22 -4.04 -31.46
N VAL A 82 -7.46 -4.24 -31.92
CA VAL A 82 -7.81 -4.17 -33.35
C VAL A 82 -7.71 -2.74 -33.87
N LEU A 83 -7.94 -1.75 -33.01
CA LEU A 83 -7.81 -0.33 -33.36
C LEU A 83 -6.35 0.17 -33.51
N TYR A 84 -5.35 -0.67 -33.18
CA TYR A 84 -3.94 -0.27 -33.23
C TYR A 84 -3.09 -1.25 -34.02
N GLN A 85 -2.61 -0.83 -35.19
CA GLN A 85 -1.50 -1.50 -35.85
C GLN A 85 -0.12 -1.24 -35.19
N VAL A 86 -0.03 -0.40 -34.15
CA VAL A 86 1.28 0.11 -33.75
C VAL A 86 1.54 0.05 -32.24
N ARG A 87 2.04 -1.11 -31.80
CA ARG A 87 2.77 -1.26 -30.52
C ARG A 87 3.90 -0.22 -30.33
N ARG A 88 4.44 0.33 -31.43
CA ARG A 88 5.52 1.34 -31.40
C ARG A 88 5.06 2.75 -31.00
N VAL A 89 3.82 3.18 -31.28
CA VAL A 89 3.34 4.55 -30.96
C VAL A 89 3.14 4.68 -29.45
N VAL A 90 2.55 3.65 -28.85
CA VAL A 90 2.24 3.57 -27.42
C VAL A 90 3.52 3.64 -26.57
N GLY A 91 4.54 2.87 -26.96
CA GLY A 91 5.84 2.88 -26.28
C GLY A 91 6.57 4.23 -26.40
N TRP A 92 6.32 4.98 -27.49
CA TRP A 92 6.93 6.28 -27.71
C TRP A 92 6.22 7.41 -26.95
N LEU A 93 4.88 7.38 -26.90
CA LEU A 93 4.07 8.38 -26.21
C LEU A 93 4.11 8.25 -24.68
N GLY A 94 4.43 7.06 -24.16
CA GLY A 94 4.28 6.77 -22.73
C GLY A 94 2.81 6.68 -22.26
N ILE A 95 1.85 6.83 -23.17
CA ILE A 95 0.40 6.73 -22.89
C ILE A 95 -0.06 5.30 -23.08
N ARG A 96 -0.90 4.81 -22.16
CA ARG A 96 -1.45 3.44 -22.25
C ARG A 96 -2.48 3.34 -23.38
N VAL A 97 -2.45 2.23 -24.12
CA VAL A 97 -3.32 1.97 -25.30
C VAL A 97 -4.80 2.25 -25.04
N HIS A 98 -5.31 1.81 -23.89
CA HIS A 98 -6.73 1.94 -23.56
C HIS A 98 -7.18 3.40 -23.41
N TYR A 99 -6.30 4.33 -23.02
CA TYR A 99 -6.65 5.74 -22.94
C TYR A 99 -6.78 6.35 -24.33
N ILE A 100 -5.85 6.05 -25.23
CA ILE A 100 -5.93 6.52 -26.61
C ILE A 100 -7.17 5.90 -27.29
N ALA A 101 -7.45 4.61 -27.05
CA ALA A 101 -8.62 3.92 -27.58
C ALA A 101 -9.93 4.50 -27.06
N ALA A 102 -10.00 4.83 -25.76
CA ALA A 102 -11.14 5.48 -25.15
C ALA A 102 -11.37 6.88 -25.73
N ALA A 103 -10.31 7.68 -25.89
CA ALA A 103 -10.39 9.01 -26.50
C ALA A 103 -10.85 8.95 -27.96
N MET A 104 -10.33 8.01 -28.75
CA MET A 104 -10.77 7.79 -30.13
C MET A 104 -12.25 7.40 -30.20
N ARG A 105 -12.71 6.51 -29.31
CA ARG A 105 -14.13 6.12 -29.23
C ARG A 105 -15.02 7.28 -28.81
N GLY A 106 -14.60 8.09 -27.83
CA GLY A 106 -15.36 9.25 -27.38
C GLY A 106 -15.51 10.34 -28.44
N ASN A 107 -14.72 10.28 -29.51
CA ASN A 107 -14.76 11.21 -30.64
C ASN A 107 -15.18 10.54 -31.96
N ASP A 108 -15.76 9.33 -31.90
CA ASP A 108 -16.24 8.55 -33.06
C ASP A 108 -15.17 8.28 -34.15
N ILE A 109 -13.91 8.14 -33.74
CA ILE A 109 -12.78 7.94 -34.65
C ILE A 109 -12.56 6.45 -34.89
N ALA A 110 -13.01 5.98 -36.05
CA ALA A 110 -12.83 4.60 -36.48
C ALA A 110 -11.46 4.34 -37.15
N THR A 111 -10.81 5.38 -37.69
CA THR A 111 -9.53 5.25 -38.39
C THR A 111 -8.36 5.11 -37.41
N PRO A 112 -7.50 4.09 -37.55
CA PRO A 112 -6.30 3.96 -36.72
C PRO A 112 -5.41 5.20 -36.80
N LEU A 113 -4.89 5.64 -35.66
CA LEU A 113 -3.95 6.76 -35.59
C LEU A 113 -2.64 6.41 -36.32
N ASP A 114 -2.31 7.13 -37.40
CA ASP A 114 -1.05 6.95 -38.10
C ASP A 114 0.13 7.48 -37.27
N ILE A 115 1.27 6.79 -37.37
CA ILE A 115 2.50 7.16 -36.65
C ILE A 115 2.98 8.54 -37.09
N LYS A 116 2.85 8.88 -38.38
CA LYS A 116 3.32 10.16 -38.90
C LYS A 116 2.52 11.30 -38.30
N THR A 117 1.19 11.20 -38.28
CA THR A 117 0.29 12.18 -37.65
C THR A 117 0.59 12.32 -36.16
N ALA A 118 0.76 11.20 -35.43
CA ALA A 118 1.09 11.26 -34.00
C ALA A 118 2.45 11.94 -33.75
N LYS A 119 3.46 11.69 -34.60
CA LYS A 119 4.78 12.32 -34.49
C LYS A 119 4.80 13.78 -34.89
N GLY A 120 4.15 14.11 -36.01
CA GLY A 120 4.03 15.48 -36.52
C GLY A 120 3.32 16.38 -35.52
N GLY A 121 2.31 15.82 -34.85
CA GLY A 121 1.58 16.49 -33.79
C GLY A 121 2.43 16.85 -32.57
N ILE A 122 3.25 15.92 -32.06
CA ILE A 122 4.15 16.19 -30.92
C ILE A 122 5.32 17.08 -31.30
N GLY A 123 5.81 16.96 -32.55
CA GLY A 123 6.85 17.84 -33.07
C GLY A 123 6.39 19.27 -33.35
N GLY A 124 5.09 19.55 -33.25
CA GLY A 124 4.50 20.85 -33.59
C GLY A 124 4.59 21.20 -35.08
N THR A 125 4.91 20.22 -35.94
CA THR A 125 5.09 20.42 -37.39
C THR A 125 3.79 20.23 -38.18
N GLU A 126 2.79 19.60 -37.57
CA GLU A 126 1.52 19.25 -38.21
C GLU A 126 0.35 19.58 -37.27
N LEU A 127 -0.80 19.96 -37.83
CA LEU A 127 -2.00 20.24 -37.06
C LEU A 127 -2.45 18.98 -36.34
N VAL A 128 -2.38 19.00 -35.01
CA VAL A 128 -2.86 17.94 -34.14
C VAL A 128 -4.39 17.95 -34.17
N PRO A 129 -5.05 16.80 -34.37
CA PRO A 129 -6.50 16.72 -34.14
C PRO A 129 -6.86 17.12 -32.69
N ASP A 130 -7.92 17.93 -32.51
CA ASP A 130 -8.27 18.51 -31.20
C ASP A 130 -8.37 17.46 -30.08
N TRP A 131 -9.01 16.32 -30.34
CA TRP A 131 -9.13 15.22 -29.39
C TRP A 131 -7.77 14.67 -28.91
N PHE A 132 -6.75 14.70 -29.78
CA PHE A 132 -5.41 14.21 -29.45
C PHE A 132 -4.65 15.24 -28.61
N ALA A 133 -4.85 16.53 -28.88
CA ALA A 133 -4.32 17.61 -28.05
C ALA A 133 -4.90 17.56 -26.63
N GLU A 134 -6.21 17.34 -26.49
CA GLU A 134 -6.88 17.16 -25.20
C GLU A 134 -6.33 15.96 -24.43
N LEU A 135 -6.16 14.81 -25.10
CA LEU A 135 -5.59 13.61 -24.49
C LEU A 135 -4.16 13.85 -23.98
N LEU A 136 -3.32 14.56 -24.74
CA LEU A 136 -1.96 14.92 -24.34
C LEU A 136 -1.96 15.86 -23.13
N ALA A 137 -2.85 16.87 -23.12
CA ALA A 137 -2.99 17.79 -22.00
C ALA A 137 -3.44 17.06 -20.73
N GLU A 138 -4.38 16.10 -20.85
CA GLU A 138 -4.86 15.31 -19.73
C GLU A 138 -3.77 14.38 -19.16
N GLU A 139 -2.98 13.71 -20.01
CA GLU A 139 -1.85 12.90 -19.54
C GLU A 139 -0.77 13.77 -18.88
N ALA A 140 -0.48 14.95 -19.42
CA ALA A 140 0.45 15.89 -18.82
C ALA A 140 -0.03 16.31 -17.42
N ALA A 141 -1.31 16.65 -17.27
CA ALA A 141 -1.91 16.96 -15.97
C ALA A 141 -1.84 15.77 -15.00
N ARG A 142 -2.14 14.55 -15.45
CA ARG A 142 -2.03 13.33 -14.63
C ARG A 142 -0.59 13.06 -14.20
N THR A 143 0.37 13.27 -15.09
CA THR A 143 1.80 13.10 -14.80
C THR A 143 2.28 14.14 -13.78
N ALA A 144 1.88 15.40 -13.95
CA ALA A 144 2.16 16.47 -12.99
C ALA A 144 1.57 16.17 -11.61
N ARG A 145 0.32 15.69 -11.54
CA ARG A 145 -0.31 15.29 -10.26
C ARG A 145 0.42 14.12 -9.60
N ARG A 146 0.89 13.13 -10.37
CA ARG A 146 1.69 12.01 -9.84
C ARG A 146 3.05 12.47 -9.34
N ALA A 147 3.69 13.42 -10.03
CA ALA A 147 4.96 13.99 -9.61
C ALA A 147 4.77 14.80 -8.31
N ALA A 148 3.80 15.71 -8.28
CA ALA A 148 3.46 16.49 -7.09
C ALA A 148 3.06 15.61 -5.91
N GLY A 149 2.28 14.54 -6.13
CA GLY A 149 1.93 13.57 -5.10
C GLY A 149 3.16 12.86 -4.53
N LYS A 150 4.11 12.45 -5.39
CA LYS A 150 5.37 11.84 -4.93
C LYS A 150 6.26 12.80 -4.15
N GLU A 151 6.22 14.10 -4.43
CA GLU A 151 6.98 15.11 -3.69
C GLU A 151 6.30 15.50 -2.37
N ALA A 152 4.96 15.49 -2.32
CA ALA A 152 4.20 15.77 -1.10
C ALA A 152 4.21 14.59 -0.11
N GLN A 153 4.21 13.35 -0.61
CA GLN A 153 4.14 12.13 0.20
C GLN A 153 5.29 11.96 1.24
N PRO A 154 6.58 12.19 0.93
CA PRO A 154 7.64 11.98 1.90
C PRO A 154 7.57 12.97 3.07
N LEU A 155 7.06 14.18 2.84
CA LEU A 155 6.90 15.17 3.89
C LEU A 155 5.76 14.80 4.83
N THR A 156 4.65 14.27 4.30
CA THR A 156 3.51 13.82 5.09
C THR A 156 3.80 12.53 5.84
N ASP A 157 4.53 11.60 5.25
CA ASP A 157 4.85 10.32 5.88
C ASP A 157 5.84 10.52 7.04
N ALA A 158 6.88 11.35 6.86
CA ALA A 158 7.83 11.68 7.93
C ALA A 158 7.17 12.47 9.08
N GLN A 159 6.24 13.39 8.76
CA GLN A 159 5.46 14.11 9.78
C GLN A 159 4.49 13.17 10.51
N ALA A 160 3.81 12.26 9.79
CA ALA A 160 2.92 11.27 10.38
C ALA A 160 3.66 10.25 11.24
N GLU A 161 4.89 9.88 10.86
CA GLU A 161 5.76 9.04 11.66
C GLU A 161 6.20 9.77 12.93
N LYS A 162 6.66 11.02 12.82
CA LYS A 162 7.04 11.85 13.98
C LYS A 162 5.87 12.06 14.96
N LEU A 163 4.66 12.28 14.45
CA LEU A 163 3.46 12.40 15.28
C LEU A 163 3.10 11.08 15.96
N ARG A 164 3.24 9.94 15.25
CA ARG A 164 3.00 8.61 15.83
C ARG A 164 4.00 8.29 16.93
N THR A 165 5.30 8.49 16.70
CA THR A 165 6.33 8.29 17.73
C THR A 165 6.08 9.21 18.93
N GLY A 166 5.71 10.47 18.70
CA GLY A 166 5.37 11.40 19.78
C GLY A 166 4.17 10.96 20.62
N LEU A 167 3.13 10.42 19.98
CA LEU A 167 1.95 9.90 20.68
C LEU A 167 2.29 8.66 21.51
N VAL A 168 3.08 7.74 20.96
CA VAL A 168 3.56 6.56 21.70
C VAL A 168 4.33 7.00 22.94
N CYS A 169 5.31 7.90 22.83
CA CYS A 169 6.04 8.42 23.99
C CYS A 169 5.09 9.00 25.06
N GLN A 170 4.10 9.81 24.66
CA GLN A 170 3.13 10.39 25.60
C GLN A 170 2.26 9.34 26.30
N LEU A 171 1.84 8.29 25.59
CA LEU A 171 1.05 7.19 26.17
C LEU A 171 1.88 6.40 27.19
N LEU A 172 3.16 6.20 26.90
CA LEU A 172 4.08 5.51 27.79
C LEU A 172 4.41 6.34 29.03
N ASP A 173 4.66 7.64 28.88
CA ASP A 173 4.82 8.58 29.99
C ASP A 173 3.58 8.62 30.89
N ALA A 174 2.38 8.47 30.30
CA ALA A 174 1.12 8.37 31.03
C ALA A 174 0.88 6.99 31.68
N GLY A 175 1.82 6.03 31.56
CA GLY A 175 1.71 4.68 32.12
C GLY A 175 0.65 3.80 31.46
N LYS A 176 0.19 4.14 30.26
CA LYS A 176 -0.81 3.34 29.53
C LYS A 176 -0.12 2.19 28.82
N LEU A 177 -0.14 1.01 29.45
CA LEU A 177 0.50 -0.22 28.96
C LEU A 177 -0.30 -0.99 27.89
N ARG A 178 -1.47 -0.49 27.47
CA ARG A 178 -2.29 -1.14 26.43
C ARG A 178 -2.29 -0.28 25.18
N LEU A 179 -1.38 -0.59 24.27
CA LEU A 179 -1.33 -0.03 22.92
C LEU A 179 -2.12 -0.96 21.97
N PRO A 180 -2.82 -0.40 20.96
CA PRO A 180 -3.41 -1.19 19.90
C PRO A 180 -2.33 -1.89 19.05
N ASP A 181 -2.70 -2.98 18.37
CA ASP A 181 -1.77 -3.86 17.63
C ASP A 181 -0.95 -3.13 16.56
N ASP A 182 -1.47 -2.05 15.98
CA ASP A 182 -0.77 -1.24 14.96
C ASP A 182 0.29 -0.30 15.57
N GLU A 183 0.09 0.18 16.79
CA GLU A 183 1.07 0.97 17.55
C GLU A 183 2.18 0.09 18.17
N MET A 184 1.86 -1.17 18.45
CA MET A 184 2.85 -2.17 18.90
C MET A 184 3.99 -2.38 17.89
N VAL A 185 3.72 -2.27 16.59
CA VAL A 185 4.77 -2.39 15.55
C VAL A 185 5.81 -1.29 15.65
N THR A 186 5.40 -0.06 15.99
CA THR A 186 6.33 1.06 16.18
C THR A 186 7.18 0.88 17.43
N VAL A 187 6.60 0.39 18.53
CA VAL A 187 7.34 0.09 19.77
C VAL A 187 8.38 -1.00 19.52
N ASP A 188 8.00 -2.07 18.79
CA ASP A 188 8.93 -3.16 18.46
C ASP A 188 10.17 -2.67 17.67
N ASP A 189 9.99 -1.72 16.74
CA ASP A 189 11.11 -1.19 15.94
C ASP A 189 12.08 -0.35 16.77
N VAL A 190 11.55 0.52 17.64
CA VAL A 190 12.36 1.34 18.55
C VAL A 190 13.07 0.47 19.58
N VAL A 191 12.37 -0.48 20.21
CA VAL A 191 12.94 -1.48 21.13
C VAL A 191 14.07 -2.25 20.46
N PHE A 192 13.85 -2.71 19.22
CA PHE A 192 14.86 -3.44 18.46
C PHE A 192 16.10 -2.58 18.18
N ARG A 193 15.90 -1.32 17.82
CA ARG A 193 16.98 -0.35 17.55
C ARG A 193 17.78 -0.04 18.81
N ALA A 194 17.10 0.30 19.91
CA ALA A 194 17.72 0.57 21.20
C ALA A 194 18.51 -0.66 21.70
N SER A 195 17.90 -1.85 21.62
CA SER A 195 18.59 -3.11 21.96
C SER A 195 19.83 -3.33 21.10
N LYS A 196 19.79 -3.02 19.80
CA LYS A 196 20.93 -3.16 18.90
C LYS A 196 22.07 -2.22 19.27
N ASP A 197 21.77 -1.00 19.69
CA ASP A 197 22.80 -0.03 20.08
C ASP A 197 23.43 -0.40 21.42
N LEU A 198 22.66 -0.91 22.39
CA LEU A 198 23.19 -1.52 23.61
C LEU A 198 24.14 -2.70 23.29
N VAL A 199 23.78 -3.58 22.35
CA VAL A 199 24.66 -4.69 21.90
C VAL A 199 25.97 -4.20 21.28
N LYS A 200 25.99 -3.02 20.66
CA LYS A 200 27.21 -2.41 20.13
C LYS A 200 28.08 -1.75 21.21
N GLY A 201 27.63 -1.76 22.46
CA GLY A 201 28.34 -1.18 23.59
C GLY A 201 27.92 0.25 23.94
N ALA A 202 26.80 0.74 23.42
CA ALA A 202 26.22 2.00 23.91
C ALA A 202 25.84 1.83 25.39
N ALA A 203 26.08 2.85 26.19
CA ALA A 203 25.65 2.86 27.59
C ALA A 203 24.13 3.13 27.67
N ALA A 204 23.48 2.66 28.74
CA ALA A 204 22.04 2.89 28.92
C ALA A 204 21.69 4.38 28.98
N GLU A 205 22.61 5.20 29.50
CA GLU A 205 22.49 6.65 29.64
C GLU A 205 22.62 7.39 28.30
N GLU A 206 23.14 6.72 27.27
CA GLU A 206 23.24 7.26 25.90
C GLU A 206 21.94 7.08 25.11
N LEU A 207 21.03 6.21 25.57
CA LEU A 207 19.70 6.07 25.00
C LEU A 207 18.82 7.25 25.38
N CYS A 208 17.92 7.66 24.47
CA CYS A 208 16.97 8.70 24.80
C CYS A 208 15.90 8.20 25.79
N ALA A 209 15.27 9.12 26.51
CA ALA A 209 14.23 8.76 27.51
C ALA A 209 13.05 7.97 26.91
N GLY A 210 12.73 8.20 25.63
CA GLY A 210 11.72 7.43 24.90
C GLY A 210 12.13 5.97 24.73
N GLU A 211 13.33 5.71 24.23
CA GLU A 211 13.87 4.35 24.06
C GLU A 211 13.94 3.58 25.38
N LEU A 212 14.35 4.23 26.47
CA LEU A 212 14.39 3.63 27.80
C LEU A 212 12.99 3.26 28.32
N SER A 213 11.99 4.10 28.02
CA SER A 213 10.60 3.84 28.42
C SER A 213 9.99 2.71 27.61
N GLU A 214 10.24 2.69 26.30
CA GLU A 214 9.78 1.64 25.38
C GLU A 214 10.40 0.28 25.71
N LEU A 215 11.69 0.24 26.04
CA LEU A 215 12.34 -0.97 26.55
C LEU A 215 11.63 -1.49 27.81
N ARG A 216 11.32 -0.63 28.77
CA ARG A 216 10.62 -1.05 30.00
C ARG A 216 9.23 -1.60 29.72
N VAL A 217 8.51 -1.04 28.75
CA VAL A 217 7.15 -1.47 28.37
C VAL A 217 7.14 -2.90 27.85
N VAL A 218 8.16 -3.28 27.08
CA VAL A 218 8.34 -4.66 26.62
C VAL A 218 9.08 -5.56 27.62
N GLY A 219 9.39 -5.04 28.82
CA GLY A 219 10.11 -5.76 29.87
C GLY A 219 11.63 -5.86 29.69
N GLY A 220 12.21 -5.09 28.76
CA GLY A 220 13.66 -4.94 28.58
C GLY A 220 14.28 -4.04 29.65
N ASN A 221 15.35 -4.52 30.30
CA ASN A 221 16.19 -3.75 31.20
C ASN A 221 17.51 -3.38 30.47
N PRO A 222 17.80 -2.10 30.23
CA PRO A 222 19.01 -1.68 29.51
C PRO A 222 20.30 -2.01 30.25
N HIS A 223 20.24 -2.38 31.54
CA HIS A 223 21.40 -2.81 32.33
C HIS A 223 21.53 -4.34 32.48
N ASP A 224 20.62 -5.13 31.88
CA ASP A 224 20.65 -6.58 31.90
C ASP A 224 20.51 -7.14 30.48
N ASP A 225 21.64 -7.55 29.89
CA ASP A 225 21.76 -8.03 28.51
C ASP A 225 20.86 -9.24 28.20
N ARG A 226 20.50 -10.01 29.22
CA ARG A 226 19.60 -11.17 29.13
C ARG A 226 18.17 -10.80 28.77
N THR A 227 17.79 -9.55 28.99
CA THR A 227 16.45 -9.04 28.71
C THR A 227 16.34 -8.39 27.33
N TRP A 228 17.46 -8.24 26.62
CA TRP A 228 17.48 -7.57 25.32
C TRP A 228 16.95 -8.50 24.23
N TRP A 229 16.09 -7.97 23.38
CA TRP A 229 15.44 -8.74 22.30
C TRP A 229 16.42 -9.36 21.31
N VAL A 230 17.59 -8.74 21.13
CA VAL A 230 18.62 -9.19 20.17
C VAL A 230 19.35 -10.44 20.69
N HIS A 231 19.31 -10.71 22.00
CA HIS A 231 19.89 -11.89 22.64
C HIS A 231 18.90 -13.04 22.85
N ALA A 232 17.66 -12.95 22.36
CA ALA A 232 16.68 -14.05 22.43
C ALA A 232 17.01 -15.25 21.50
N GLY A 233 18.28 -15.42 21.11
CA GLY A 233 18.84 -16.66 20.59
C GLY A 233 19.63 -17.39 21.69
N PRO A 234 19.89 -18.69 21.57
CA PRO A 234 20.48 -19.51 22.64
C PRO A 234 21.97 -19.20 22.96
N CYS A 235 22.49 -18.02 22.67
CA CYS A 235 23.82 -17.63 23.11
C CYS A 235 23.76 -17.16 24.56
N GLY A 236 24.33 -17.94 25.48
CA GLY A 236 24.27 -17.71 26.93
C GLY A 236 25.05 -16.51 27.47
N GLY A 237 25.20 -15.42 26.70
CA GLY A 237 25.80 -14.14 27.14
C GLY A 237 27.29 -14.19 27.52
N THR A 238 27.89 -15.37 27.69
CA THR A 238 29.33 -15.51 27.87
C THR A 238 30.00 -15.20 26.55
N GLY A 239 30.74 -14.08 26.47
CA GLY A 239 31.43 -13.56 25.29
C GLY A 239 32.47 -14.47 24.61
N GLY A 240 32.42 -15.78 24.85
CA GLY A 240 33.08 -16.80 24.04
C GLY A 240 32.11 -17.38 23.01
N SER A 241 32.33 -17.01 21.75
CA SER A 241 31.79 -17.62 20.51
C SER A 241 30.63 -18.62 20.67
N CYS A 242 29.40 -18.16 20.42
CA CYS A 242 28.22 -19.01 20.18
C CYS A 242 27.66 -18.60 18.80
N CYS A 243 27.56 -19.43 17.74
CA CYS A 243 27.70 -20.87 17.53
C CYS A 243 28.01 -21.15 16.04
N PRO A 244 28.51 -22.34 15.65
CA PRO A 244 28.21 -22.93 14.35
C PRO A 244 26.78 -23.49 14.30
N LYS A 245 26.26 -23.63 13.08
CA LYS A 245 24.85 -23.71 12.67
C LYS A 245 23.99 -24.82 13.29
N ASN A 246 22.72 -24.43 13.47
CA ASN A 246 21.46 -25.20 13.39
C ASN A 246 21.11 -26.17 14.53
N GLU A 247 20.23 -25.70 15.42
CA GLU A 247 18.95 -26.37 15.73
C GLU A 247 18.04 -25.38 16.50
N VAL A 248 16.77 -25.25 16.09
CA VAL A 248 15.83 -24.25 16.61
C VAL A 248 14.71 -24.94 17.39
N PRO A 249 14.45 -24.53 18.64
CA PRO A 249 13.11 -24.49 19.19
C PRO A 249 12.65 -23.04 19.38
N ARG A 250 11.47 -22.71 18.84
CA ARG A 250 10.76 -21.44 19.08
C ARG A 250 10.07 -21.49 20.44
N ALA A 251 10.49 -20.65 21.38
CA ALA A 251 9.65 -20.32 22.55
C ALA A 251 8.68 -19.20 22.15
N SER A 252 7.38 -19.42 22.41
CA SER A 252 6.35 -18.39 22.28
C SER A 252 6.38 -17.51 23.53
N LEU A 253 6.46 -16.19 23.34
CA LEU A 253 6.25 -15.19 24.39
C LEU A 253 4.84 -15.39 24.97
N THR A 254 4.76 -16.01 26.14
CA THR A 254 3.52 -16.06 26.93
C THR A 254 3.66 -14.97 27.99
N LEU A 255 2.85 -13.92 27.84
CA LEU A 255 2.80 -12.79 28.74
C LEU A 255 2.29 -13.29 30.11
N VAL A 256 3.19 -13.42 31.09
CA VAL A 256 2.83 -13.77 32.47
C VAL A 256 2.24 -12.52 33.12
N LEU A 257 0.91 -12.42 33.12
CA LEU A 257 0.19 -11.48 33.96
C LEU A 257 0.34 -11.92 35.42
N GLY A 258 1.22 -11.25 36.16
CA GLY A 258 1.40 -11.47 37.59
C GLY A 258 0.11 -11.17 38.37
N GLY A 259 -0.36 -12.15 39.13
CA GLY A 259 -1.42 -11.98 40.11
C GLY A 259 -0.91 -11.17 41.31
N ALA A 260 -1.64 -10.11 41.65
CA ALA A 260 -1.46 -9.38 42.89
C ALA A 260 -1.97 -10.23 44.07
N ARG A 261 -1.20 -10.26 45.15
CA ARG A 261 -1.65 -10.66 46.49
C ARG A 261 -2.26 -9.47 47.20
#